data_AF-A0A436BBN4-F1
#
_entry.id   AF-A0A436BBN4-F1
#
_cell.length_a   1.000
_cell.length_b   1.000
_cell.length_c   1.000
_cell.angle_alpha   90.00
_cell.angle_beta   90.00
_cell.angle_gamma   90.00
#
_symmetry.space_group_name_H-M   'P 1'
#
loop_
_entity.id
_entity.type
_entity.pdbx_description
1 polymer ?
#
loop_
_entity_poly.entity_id
_entity_poly.type
_entity_poly.pdbx_seq_one_letter_code
_entity_poly.pdbx_strand_id
1 'polypeptide(L)'
;MSERANASVVPFKIGDEPEEGPPSQDPAEQQLQNPAERLHLAEAVRMAEAIVFASAEPVSEKQLAARLPDGINIALAMAELQQIYARRGVNLVRVGDAWAFRTA
;
A
#
# COMPACT_ATOMS: atom_id res chain seq x y z
N MET A 1 16.33 -61.27 -15.27
CA MET A 1 16.97 -60.20 -16.06
C MET A 1 15.91 -59.58 -16.95
N SER A 2 15.52 -58.34 -16.68
CA SER A 2 15.13 -57.36 -17.71
C SER A 2 14.91 -56.03 -16.98
N GLU A 3 15.89 -55.15 -17.15
CA GLU A 3 15.96 -53.81 -16.55
C GLU A 3 14.83 -52.94 -17.10
N ARG A 4 14.07 -52.31 -16.20
CA ARG A 4 13.20 -51.19 -16.58
C ARG A 4 14.08 -49.93 -16.61
N ALA A 5 14.31 -49.41 -17.81
CA ALA A 5 15.01 -48.16 -18.02
C ALA A 5 14.25 -47.02 -17.32
N ASN A 6 14.88 -46.39 -16.33
CA ASN A 6 14.39 -45.16 -15.69
C ASN A 6 14.50 -44.01 -16.70
N ALA A 7 13.39 -43.56 -17.25
CA ALA A 7 13.33 -42.32 -18.01
C ALA A 7 13.45 -41.14 -17.02
N SER A 8 14.60 -40.47 -17.02
CA SER A 8 14.81 -39.25 -16.23
C SER A 8 14.07 -38.10 -16.90
N VAL A 9 12.96 -37.66 -16.31
CA VAL A 9 12.25 -36.45 -16.74
C VAL A 9 13.07 -35.24 -16.30
N VAL A 10 13.70 -34.56 -17.25
CA VAL A 10 14.41 -33.31 -17.00
C VAL A 10 13.37 -32.18 -17.00
N PRO A 11 13.19 -31.43 -15.90
CA PRO A 11 12.27 -30.30 -15.90
C PRO A 11 12.79 -29.19 -16.82
N PHE A 12 11.87 -28.61 -17.58
CA PHE A 12 12.10 -27.53 -18.52
C PHE A 12 12.42 -26.25 -17.72
N LYS A 13 13.66 -25.76 -17.74
CA LYS A 13 13.99 -24.43 -17.25
C LYS A 13 13.64 -23.41 -18.32
N ILE A 14 12.58 -22.65 -18.09
CA ILE A 14 12.28 -21.43 -18.84
C ILE A 14 13.33 -20.40 -18.43
N GLY A 15 14.17 -20.01 -19.40
CA GLY A 15 15.15 -18.94 -19.23
C GLY A 15 14.48 -17.58 -19.14
N ASP A 16 15.14 -16.68 -18.41
CA ASP A 16 14.79 -15.27 -18.18
C ASP A 16 13.51 -14.98 -17.39
N GLU A 17 13.31 -15.67 -16.27
CA GLU A 17 12.63 -15.02 -15.14
C GLU A 17 13.65 -14.08 -14.48
N PRO A 18 13.36 -12.77 -14.29
CA PRO A 18 14.20 -11.97 -13.43
C PRO A 18 14.27 -12.69 -12.08
N GLU A 19 15.48 -12.91 -11.56
CA GLU A 19 15.64 -13.35 -10.18
C GLU A 19 15.01 -12.25 -9.31
N GLU A 20 13.72 -12.41 -8.99
CA GLU A 20 13.10 -11.74 -7.88
C GLU A 20 13.94 -12.17 -6.68
N GLY A 21 14.83 -11.27 -6.25
CA GLY A 21 15.63 -11.47 -5.06
C GLY A 21 14.72 -11.88 -3.90
N PRO A 22 15.26 -12.55 -2.87
CA PRO A 22 14.45 -13.00 -1.74
C PRO A 22 13.58 -11.84 -1.27
N PRO A 23 12.26 -12.06 -1.03
CA PRO A 23 11.34 -11.00 -0.69
C PRO A 23 11.96 -10.18 0.43
N SER A 24 11.98 -8.86 0.25
CA SER A 24 12.52 -7.93 1.23
C SER A 24 12.08 -8.36 2.62
N GLN A 25 13.02 -8.52 3.54
CA GLN A 25 12.72 -8.93 4.92
C GLN A 25 12.10 -7.80 5.75
N ASP A 26 11.91 -6.62 5.14
CA ASP A 26 11.22 -5.51 5.78
C ASP A 26 9.72 -5.85 5.92
N PRO A 27 9.19 -5.95 7.15
CA PRO A 27 7.79 -6.28 7.40
C PRO A 27 6.82 -5.33 6.68
N ALA A 28 7.19 -4.06 6.51
CA ALA A 28 6.33 -3.07 5.84
C ALA A 28 6.19 -3.36 4.32
N GLU A 29 7.27 -3.82 3.68
CA GLU A 29 7.26 -4.19 2.26
C GLU A 29 6.55 -5.53 2.02
N GLN A 30 6.67 -6.48 2.95
CA GLN A 30 5.95 -7.75 2.91
C GLN A 30 4.44 -7.58 3.09
N GLN A 31 4.01 -6.65 3.94
CA GLN A 31 2.59 -6.34 4.16
C GLN A 31 1.91 -5.85 2.86
N LEU A 32 2.63 -5.14 2.00
CA LEU A 32 2.14 -4.71 0.69
C LEU A 32 2.05 -5.84 -0.35
N GLN A 33 2.61 -7.02 -0.10
CA GLN A 33 2.55 -8.14 -1.05
C GLN A 33 1.18 -8.85 -1.01
N ASN A 34 0.47 -8.77 0.12
CA ASN A 34 -0.87 -9.33 0.27
C ASN A 34 -1.92 -8.51 -0.53
N PRO A 35 -2.58 -9.09 -1.56
CA PRO A 35 -3.57 -8.37 -2.36
C PRO A 35 -4.77 -7.85 -1.57
N ALA A 36 -5.20 -8.57 -0.53
CA ALA A 36 -6.33 -8.16 0.30
C ALA A 36 -5.98 -6.92 1.15
N GLU A 37 -4.79 -6.90 1.74
CA GLU A 37 -4.30 -5.77 2.53
C GLU A 37 -4.08 -4.53 1.66
N ARG A 38 -3.56 -4.69 0.44
CA ARG A 38 -3.46 -3.59 -0.53
C ARG A 38 -4.82 -3.00 -0.88
N LEU A 39 -5.84 -3.84 -1.12
CA LEU A 39 -7.19 -3.36 -1.41
C LEU A 39 -7.76 -2.58 -0.22
N HIS A 40 -7.56 -3.10 0.99
CA HIS A 40 -8.01 -2.46 2.22
C HIS A 40 -7.32 -1.10 2.46
N LEU A 41 -6.00 -1.02 2.22
CA LEU A 41 -5.27 0.25 2.27
C LEU A 41 -5.76 1.23 1.19
N ALA A 42 -6.00 0.77 -0.04
CA ALA A 42 -6.51 1.62 -1.11
C ALA A 42 -7.92 2.16 -0.79
N GLU A 43 -8.77 1.38 -0.13
CA GLU A 43 -10.05 1.85 0.42
C GLU A 43 -9.85 2.91 1.49
N ALA A 44 -8.94 2.69 2.44
CA ALA A 44 -8.59 3.65 3.47
C ALA A 44 -8.12 4.99 2.88
N VAL A 45 -7.23 4.95 1.90
CA VAL A 45 -6.71 6.14 1.20
C VAL A 45 -7.84 6.91 0.52
N ARG A 46 -8.73 6.23 -0.21
CA ARG A 46 -9.89 6.88 -0.86
C ARG A 46 -10.83 7.52 0.15
N MET A 47 -11.10 6.86 1.27
CA MET A 47 -11.97 7.42 2.32
C MET A 47 -11.32 8.62 3.02
N ALA A 48 -10.03 8.51 3.36
CA ALA A 48 -9.27 9.59 3.98
C ALA A 48 -9.20 10.82 3.07
N GLU A 49 -8.96 10.61 1.78
CA GLU A 49 -9.00 11.65 0.75
C GLU A 49 -10.34 12.38 0.76
N ALA A 50 -11.46 11.65 0.69
CA ALA A 50 -12.79 12.24 0.68
C ALA A 50 -13.08 13.06 1.95
N ILE A 51 -12.68 12.55 3.12
CA ILE A 51 -12.87 13.24 4.41
C ILE A 51 -12.09 14.55 4.45
N VAL A 52 -10.80 14.53 4.09
CA VAL A 52 -9.96 15.73 4.14
C VAL A 52 -10.35 16.72 3.05
N PHE A 53 -10.69 16.24 1.86
CA PHE A 53 -11.15 17.07 0.74
C PHE A 53 -12.45 17.81 1.06
N ALA A 54 -13.40 17.15 1.73
CA ALA A 54 -14.68 17.75 2.09
C ALA A 54 -14.60 18.71 3.29
N SER A 55 -13.49 18.72 4.01
CA SER A 55 -13.33 19.55 5.22
C SER A 55 -12.79 20.94 4.89
N ALA A 56 -13.45 21.97 5.42
CA ALA A 56 -12.94 23.34 5.36
C ALA A 56 -11.80 23.60 6.37
N GLU A 57 -11.75 22.83 7.45
CA GLU A 57 -10.75 22.93 8.53
C GLU A 57 -9.81 21.71 8.51
N PRO A 58 -8.57 21.82 9.04
CA PRO A 58 -7.68 20.67 9.19
C PRO A 58 -8.34 19.53 9.97
N VAL A 59 -8.19 18.30 9.46
CA VAL A 59 -8.80 17.09 10.03
C VAL A 59 -7.78 16.35 10.88
N SER A 60 -8.05 16.19 12.18
CA SER A 60 -7.15 15.46 13.08
C SER A 60 -7.15 13.95 12.81
N GLU A 61 -6.07 13.28 13.19
CA GLU A 61 -6.02 11.81 13.13
C GLU A 61 -7.14 11.15 13.94
N LYS A 62 -7.56 11.75 15.07
CA LYS A 62 -8.71 11.29 15.84
C LYS A 62 -10.02 11.38 15.05
N GLN A 63 -10.20 12.45 14.28
CA GLN A 63 -11.37 12.64 13.41
C GLN A 63 -11.37 11.70 12.20
N LEU A 64 -10.19 11.32 11.70
CA LEU A 64 -10.04 10.28 10.69
C LEU A 64 -10.38 8.91 11.27
N ALA A 65 -9.82 8.56 12.44
CA ALA A 65 -10.08 7.30 13.13
C ALA A 65 -11.58 7.07 13.43
N ALA A 66 -12.31 8.14 13.76
CA ALA A 66 -13.76 8.05 14.01
C ALA A 66 -14.61 7.78 12.75
N ARG A 67 -14.03 7.87 11.54
CA ARG A 67 -14.76 7.76 10.27
C ARG A 67 -14.23 6.68 9.34
N LEU A 68 -12.98 6.28 9.52
CA LEU A 68 -12.36 5.17 8.80
C LEU A 68 -12.75 3.84 9.45
N PRO A 69 -12.75 2.73 8.69
CA PRO A 69 -12.90 1.39 9.25
C PRO A 69 -11.86 1.09 10.35
N ASP A 70 -12.28 0.29 11.32
CA ASP A 70 -11.39 -0.18 12.40
C ASP A 70 -10.22 -1.01 11.86
N GLY A 71 -9.07 -0.92 12.54
CA GLY A 71 -7.88 -1.71 12.20
C GLY A 71 -7.05 -1.17 11.03
N ILE A 72 -7.48 -0.08 10.38
CA ILE A 72 -6.69 0.61 9.36
C ILE A 72 -5.47 1.29 9.97
N ASN A 73 -4.33 1.15 9.31
CA ASN A 73 -3.15 1.96 9.59
C ASN A 73 -3.32 3.36 8.97
N ILE A 74 -3.84 4.30 9.77
CA ILE A 74 -4.09 5.68 9.33
C ILE A 74 -2.79 6.37 8.90
N ALA A 75 -1.68 6.15 9.62
CA ALA A 75 -0.41 6.75 9.29
C ALA A 75 0.07 6.33 7.89
N LEU A 76 -0.07 5.04 7.55
CA LEU A 76 0.26 4.53 6.22
C LEU A 76 -0.67 5.10 5.14
N ALA A 77 -1.99 5.14 5.39
CA ALA A 77 -2.94 5.70 4.44
C ALA A 77 -2.67 7.20 4.15
N MET A 78 -2.35 7.99 5.17
CA MET A 78 -2.03 9.40 5.01
C MET A 78 -0.67 9.61 4.32
N ALA A 79 0.31 8.75 4.56
CA ALA A 79 1.58 8.78 3.86
C ALA A 79 1.41 8.50 2.35
N GLU A 80 0.65 7.46 1.99
CA GLU A 80 0.31 7.15 0.60
C GLU A 80 -0.44 8.30 -0.08
N LEU A 81 -1.45 8.86 0.59
CA LEU A 81 -2.20 10.00 0.06
C LEU A 81 -1.30 11.22 -0.16
N GLN A 82 -0.36 11.49 0.75
CA GLN A 82 0.61 12.56 0.57
C GLN A 82 1.51 12.34 -0.66
N GLN A 83 1.97 11.10 -0.91
CA GLN A 83 2.76 10.78 -2.10
C GLN A 83 1.95 10.98 -3.40
N ILE A 84 0.68 10.57 -3.42
CA ILE A 84 -0.21 10.73 -4.58
C ILE A 84 -0.35 12.21 -5.00
N TYR A 85 -0.37 13.11 -4.02
CA TYR A 85 -0.55 14.55 -4.25
C TYR A 85 0.77 15.35 -4.32
N ALA A 86 1.93 14.75 -4.05
CA ALA A 86 3.20 15.47 -3.90
C ALA A 86 3.64 16.32 -5.10
N ARG A 87 3.12 16.03 -6.31
CA ARG A 87 3.47 16.72 -7.56
C ARG A 87 2.25 17.35 -8.26
N ARG A 88 1.15 17.55 -7.53
CA ARG A 88 -0.09 18.12 -8.06
C ARG A 88 -0.19 19.60 -7.69
N GLY A 89 -1.19 20.30 -8.24
CA GLY A 89 -1.46 21.71 -7.90
C GLY A 89 -2.03 21.93 -6.50
N VAL A 90 -2.38 20.84 -5.81
CA VAL A 90 -2.76 20.81 -4.41
C VAL A 90 -1.99 19.69 -3.72
N ASN A 91 -1.53 19.95 -2.50
CA ASN A 91 -0.70 19.05 -1.73
C ASN A 91 -1.39 18.74 -0.40
N LEU A 92 -1.25 17.50 0.08
CA LEU A 92 -1.66 17.13 1.43
C LEU A 92 -0.56 17.49 2.42
N VAL A 93 -0.86 18.34 3.40
CA VAL A 93 0.09 18.77 4.44
C VAL A 93 -0.41 18.39 5.83
N ARG A 94 0.53 18.15 6.74
CA ARG A 94 0.27 17.95 8.16
C ARG A 94 0.49 19.27 8.90
N VAL A 95 -0.50 19.71 9.68
CA VAL A 95 -0.47 20.91 10.53
C VAL A 95 -0.76 20.46 11.96
N GLY A 96 0.26 20.42 12.81
CA GLY A 96 0.14 19.81 14.13
C GLY A 96 -0.18 18.32 14.03
N ASP A 97 -1.30 17.90 14.63
CA ASP A 97 -1.84 16.54 14.60
C ASP A 97 -2.96 16.35 13.53
N ALA A 98 -3.12 17.33 12.64
CA ALA A 98 -4.17 17.38 11.64
C ALA A 98 -3.65 17.47 10.20
N TRP A 99 -4.53 17.18 9.26
CA TRP A 99 -4.25 17.09 7.83
C TRP A 99 -5.16 18.01 7.03
N ALA A 100 -4.62 18.67 6.02
CA ALA A 100 -5.38 19.56 5.14
C ALA A 100 -4.79 19.57 3.73
N PHE A 101 -5.64 19.81 2.72
CA PHE A 101 -5.18 20.18 1.39
C PHE A 101 -4.82 21.66 1.33
N ARG A 102 -3.69 21.97 0.69
CA ARG A 102 -3.23 23.34 0.40
C ARG A 102 -2.82 23.44 -1.06
N THR A 103 -2.86 24.63 -1.62
CA THR A 103 -2.26 24.89 -2.94
C THR A 103 -0.75 24.70 -2.87
N ALA A 104 -0.17 24.20 -3.96
CA ALA A 104 1.28 24.03 -4.09
C ALA A 104 2.04 25.36 -4.16
#